data_AF-A0A7Y3V0S1-F1
#
_entry.id   AF-A0A7Y3V0S1-F1
#
_cell.length_a   1.000
_cell.length_b   1.000
_cell.length_c   1.000
_cell.angle_alpha   90.00
_cell.angle_beta   90.00
_cell.angle_gamma   90.00
#
_symmetry.space_group_name_H-M   'P 1'
#
loop_
_entity.id
_entity.type
_entity.pdbx_description
1 polymer ?
#
loop_
_entity_poly.entity_id
_entity_poly.type
_entity_poly.pdbx_seq_one_letter_code
_entity_poly.pdbx_strand_id
1 'polypeptide(L)'
;TYTITLTNKDGLPINNHSELYFKLTDGTTVVVAANSTTGSATAIAPDNVYVGANPPVVNAIDAVSGADAWKFENLNLDKTPVSTQVTDEPGTPGNEG
;
A
#
# COMPACT_ATOMS: atom_id res chain seq x y z
N THR A 1 -2.24 -4.24 -5.66
CA THR A 1 -0.92 -3.67 -5.29
C THR A 1 -1.12 -2.30 -4.73
N TYR A 2 -0.39 -1.95 -3.67
CA TYR A 2 -0.31 -0.59 -3.14
C TYR A 2 1.03 0.02 -3.47
N THR A 3 1.03 1.30 -3.84
CA THR A 3 2.23 2.08 -4.13
C THR A 3 2.24 3.30 -3.22
N ILE A 4 3.37 3.52 -2.54
CA ILE A 4 3.65 4.76 -1.82
C ILE A 4 4.57 5.61 -2.69
N THR A 5 4.24 6.88 -2.82
CA THR A 5 5.06 7.88 -3.52
C THR A 5 5.33 9.05 -2.58
N LEU A 6 6.61 9.35 -2.37
CA LEU A 6 7.05 10.57 -1.70
C LEU A 6 7.04 11.71 -2.70
N THR A 7 6.45 12.85 -2.31
CA THR A 7 6.41 14.06 -3.13
C THR A 7 6.89 15.25 -2.33
N ASN A 8 7.47 16.22 -3.04
CA ASN A 8 7.85 17.50 -2.49
C ASN A 8 7.16 18.57 -3.33
N LYS A 9 6.36 19.43 -2.68
CA LYS A 9 5.59 20.48 -3.36
C LYS A 9 6.46 21.45 -4.17
N ASP A 10 7.72 21.62 -3.78
CA ASP A 10 8.67 22.53 -4.42
C ASP A 10 9.48 21.82 -5.52
N GLY A 11 9.21 20.54 -5.78
CA GLY A 11 9.91 19.74 -6.80
C GLY A 11 11.37 19.44 -6.46
N LEU A 12 11.80 19.69 -5.22
CA LEU A 12 13.16 19.40 -4.78
C LEU A 12 13.39 17.88 -4.72
N PRO A 13 14.63 17.42 -5.00
CA PRO A 13 14.99 16.02 -4.85
C PRO A 13 14.72 15.51 -3.44
N ILE A 14 14.07 14.35 -3.34
CA ILE A 14 13.90 13.61 -2.09
C ILE A 14 14.99 12.53 -2.06
N ASN A 15 16.10 12.83 -1.39
CA ASN A 15 17.26 11.95 -1.25
C ASN A 15 17.85 12.08 0.17
N ASN A 16 18.95 11.38 0.47
CA ASN A 16 19.66 11.39 1.75
C ASN A 16 18.81 10.99 2.97
N HIS A 17 17.81 10.13 2.75
CA HIS A 17 17.05 9.46 3.80
C HIS A 17 17.35 7.96 3.78
N SER A 18 17.34 7.36 4.96
CA SER A 18 17.33 5.91 5.16
C SER A 18 16.01 5.29 4.67
N GLU A 19 15.88 3.97 4.77
CA GLU A 19 14.62 3.29 4.48
C GLU A 19 13.48 3.83 5.37
N LEU A 20 12.30 3.92 4.75
CA LEU A 20 11.05 4.28 5.42
C LEU A 20 10.06 3.13 5.33
N TYR A 21 9.35 2.89 6.41
CA TYR A 21 8.34 1.85 6.52
C TYR A 21 6.97 2.49 6.69
N PHE A 22 6.10 2.33 5.70
CA PHE A 22 4.73 2.80 5.71
C PHE A 22 3.81 1.64 6.06
N LYS A 23 3.15 1.73 7.20
CA LYS A 23 2.13 0.78 7.60
C LYS A 23 0.79 1.23 7.03
N LEU A 24 0.08 0.31 6.41
CA LEU A 24 -1.29 0.51 5.94
C LEU A 24 -2.29 0.01 6.99
N THR A 25 -3.56 0.43 6.88
CA THR A 25 -4.61 0.08 7.85
C THR A 25 -4.92 -1.42 7.92
N ASP A 26 -4.66 -2.17 6.86
CA ASP A 26 -4.76 -3.65 6.84
C ASP A 26 -3.55 -4.36 7.48
N GLY A 27 -2.54 -3.60 7.94
CA GLY A 27 -1.30 -4.12 8.50
C GLY A 27 -0.18 -4.35 7.49
N THR A 28 -0.45 -4.23 6.19
CA THR A 28 0.58 -4.31 5.13
C THR A 28 1.65 -3.24 5.35
N THR A 29 2.92 -3.60 5.17
CA THR A 29 4.03 -2.65 5.24
C THR A 29 4.61 -2.42 3.84
N VAL A 30 4.59 -1.17 3.38
CA VAL A 30 5.29 -0.74 2.16
C VAL A 30 6.63 -0.14 2.55
N VAL A 31 7.72 -0.68 1.99
CA VAL A 31 9.08 -0.14 2.20
C VAL A 31 9.43 0.80 1.07
N VAL A 32 9.79 2.03 1.41
CA VAL A 32 10.45 2.96 0.49
C VAL A 32 11.94 2.88 0.79
N ALA A 33 12.70 2.34 -0.15
CA ALA A 33 14.14 2.14 0.01
C ALA A 33 14.88 3.47 0.22
N ALA A 34 16.08 3.42 0.82
CA ALA A 34 16.92 4.59 1.01
C ALA A 34 17.15 5.33 -0.32
N ASN A 35 16.98 6.66 -0.32
CA ASN A 35 17.06 7.54 -1.49
C ASN A 35 16.04 7.26 -2.62
N SER A 36 15.07 6.37 -2.42
CA SER A 36 13.97 6.15 -3.36
C SER A 36 12.79 7.05 -3.00
N THR A 37 12.00 7.42 -4.00
CA THR A 37 10.73 8.11 -3.80
C THR A 37 9.54 7.17 -3.86
N THR A 38 9.73 5.90 -4.24
CA THR A 38 8.65 4.93 -4.39
C THR A 38 8.94 3.62 -3.70
N GLY A 39 7.86 2.99 -3.25
CA GLY A 39 7.82 1.65 -2.69
C GLY A 39 6.51 0.98 -3.06
N SER A 40 6.46 -0.35 -3.08
CA SER A 40 5.22 -1.08 -3.36
C SER A 40 5.11 -2.38 -2.58
N ALA A 41 3.88 -2.77 -2.26
CA ALA A 41 3.56 -4.05 -1.66
C ALA A 41 2.30 -4.64 -2.31
N THR A 42 2.24 -5.96 -2.40
CA THR A 42 1.06 -6.68 -2.85
C THR A 42 0.18 -7.02 -1.66
N ALA A 43 -1.12 -6.87 -1.85
CA ALA A 43 -2.13 -7.38 -0.94
C ALA A 43 -2.86 -8.54 -1.62
N ILE A 44 -3.30 -9.50 -0.82
CA ILE A 44 -4.06 -10.64 -1.30
C ILE A 44 -5.49 -10.16 -1.57
N ALA A 45 -5.99 -10.45 -2.78
CA ALA A 45 -7.39 -10.19 -3.10
C ALA A 45 -8.27 -11.20 -2.34
N PRO A 46 -9.39 -10.77 -1.74
CA PRO A 46 -10.37 -11.69 -1.19
C PRO A 46 -10.93 -12.58 -2.29
N ASP A 47 -11.17 -13.83 -1.94
CA ASP A 47 -11.76 -14.87 -2.78
C ASP A 47 -12.85 -15.55 -1.95
N ASN A 48 -13.98 -15.86 -2.58
CA ASN A 48 -15.06 -16.58 -1.94
C ASN A 48 -15.70 -17.60 -2.88
N VAL A 49 -16.11 -18.74 -2.30
CA VAL A 49 -16.60 -19.90 -3.08
C VAL A 49 -18.06 -19.80 -3.52
N TYR A 50 -18.80 -18.77 -3.08
CA TYR A 50 -20.26 -18.75 -3.17
C TYR A 50 -20.81 -17.74 -4.18
N VAL A 51 -20.19 -16.57 -4.29
CA VAL A 51 -20.65 -15.46 -5.13
C VAL A 51 -19.45 -14.81 -5.80
N GLY A 52 -19.59 -14.42 -7.07
CA GLY A 52 -18.52 -13.75 -7.81
C GLY A 52 -18.14 -12.35 -7.31
N ALA A 53 -18.67 -11.91 -6.17
CA ALA A 53 -18.50 -10.57 -5.63
C ALA A 53 -17.94 -10.65 -4.21
N ASN A 54 -16.75 -10.08 -4.03
CA ASN A 54 -16.08 -10.03 -2.74
C ASN A 54 -16.33 -8.69 -2.03
N PRO A 55 -16.25 -8.65 -0.69
CA PRO A 55 -16.14 -7.39 0.04
C PRO A 55 -15.02 -6.52 -0.55
N PRO A 56 -15.20 -5.20 -0.65
CA PRO A 56 -14.18 -4.32 -1.22
C PRO A 56 -12.92 -4.34 -0.37
N VAL A 57 -11.77 -4.33 -1.04
CA VAL A 57 -10.48 -4.12 -0.39
C VAL A 57 -10.32 -2.62 -0.16
N VAL A 58 -10.42 -2.20 1.10
CA VAL A 58 -10.27 -0.81 1.52
C VAL A 58 -9.02 -0.66 2.34
N ASN A 59 -8.18 0.33 2.02
CA ASN A 59 -6.94 0.56 2.76
C ASN A 59 -6.52 2.03 2.73
N ALA A 60 -5.76 2.45 3.72
CA ALA A 60 -5.20 3.80 3.85
C ALA A 60 -3.82 3.74 4.50
N ILE A 61 -3.06 4.84 4.43
CA ILE A 61 -1.82 4.98 5.18
C ILE A 61 -2.15 5.19 6.67
N ASP A 62 -1.62 4.34 7.54
CA ASP A 62 -1.80 4.40 9.00
C ASP A 62 -0.66 5.21 9.64
N ALA A 63 0.57 4.76 9.42
CA ALA A 63 1.75 5.33 10.06
C ALA A 63 3.00 5.22 9.19
N VAL A 64 4.00 6.04 9.49
CA VAL A 64 5.34 5.96 8.93
C VAL A 64 6.36 5.81 10.05
N SER A 65 7.41 5.03 9.81
CA SER A 65 8.56 4.90 10.69
C SER A 65 9.85 4.75 9.87
N GLY A 66 10.99 4.78 10.55
CA GLY A 66 12.32 4.72 9.93
C GLY A 66 13.29 5.66 10.64
N ALA A 67 14.58 5.34 10.61
CA ALA A 67 15.61 6.08 11.33
C ALA A 67 15.68 7.56 10.93
N ASP A 68 15.19 7.90 9.72
CA ASP A 68 15.26 9.24 9.13
C ASP A 68 13.89 9.86 8.85
N ALA A 69 12.79 9.28 9.36
CA ALA A 69 11.46 9.87 9.18
C ALA A 69 11.36 11.30 9.75
N TRP A 70 12.18 11.61 10.77
CA TRP A 70 12.29 12.95 11.37
C TRP A 70 13.11 13.95 10.54
N LYS A 71 13.88 13.51 9.53
CA LYS A 71 14.68 14.42 8.68
C LYS A 71 13.84 15.24 7.71
N PHE A 72 12.59 14.85 7.50
CA PHE A 72 11.66 15.60 6.68
C PHE A 72 11.10 16.76 7.52
N GLU A 73 11.33 18.00 7.08
CA GLU A 73 10.79 19.21 7.71
C GLU A 73 9.26 19.12 7.89
N ASN A 74 8.57 18.45 6.95
CA ASN A 74 7.13 18.24 7.02
C ASN A 74 6.71 16.97 6.24
N LEU A 75 6.69 15.81 6.90
CA LEU A 75 6.18 14.57 6.33
C LEU A 75 4.69 14.40 6.67
N ASN A 76 3.81 14.82 5.75
CA ASN A 76 2.38 14.62 5.89
C ASN A 76 1.94 13.34 5.18
N LEU A 77 1.17 12.51 5.89
CA LEU A 77 0.60 11.29 5.34
C LEU A 77 -0.78 11.57 4.77
N ASP A 78 -1.00 11.20 3.51
CA ASP A 78 -2.34 11.14 2.95
C ASP A 78 -3.06 9.90 3.50
N LYS A 79 -3.96 10.13 4.45
CA LYS A 79 -4.76 9.09 5.10
C LYS A 79 -6.09 8.82 4.39
N THR A 80 -6.29 9.38 3.20
CA THR A 80 -7.50 9.15 2.41
C THR A 80 -7.59 7.66 2.04
N PRO A 81 -8.67 6.95 2.41
CA PRO A 81 -8.83 5.57 2.03
C PRO A 81 -8.98 5.40 0.52
N VAL A 82 -8.32 4.39 -0.03
CA VAL A 82 -8.57 3.87 -1.37
C VAL A 82 -9.38 2.59 -1.27
N SER A 83 -10.21 2.33 -2.28
CA SER A 83 -11.08 1.15 -2.34
C SER A 83 -10.99 0.51 -3.71
N THR A 84 -10.96 -0.81 -3.75
CA THR A 84 -11.04 -1.60 -4.98
C THR A 84 -12.04 -2.73 -4.77
N GLN A 85 -13.03 -2.82 -5.65
CA GLN A 85 -13.94 -3.94 -5.67
C GLN A 85 -13.31 -5.09 -6.46
N VAL A 86 -13.34 -6.28 -5.88
CA VAL A 86 -12.87 -7.51 -6.53
C VAL A 86 -14.08 -8.34 -6.90
N THR A 87 -14.17 -8.70 -8.19
CA THR A 87 -15.12 -9.69 -8.70
C THR A 87 -14.35 -10.85 -9.27
N ASP A 88 -14.68 -12.07 -8.86
CA ASP A 88 -14.18 -13.32 -9.41
C ASP A 88 -15.31 -14.06 -10.15
N GLU A 89 -14.98 -14.97 -11.07
CA GLU A 89 -15.99 -15.73 -11.82
C GLU A 89 -16.49 -16.97 -11.06
N PRO A 90 -17.68 -17.51 -11.42
CA PRO A 90 -17.93 -18.93 -11.26
C PRO A 90 -17.10 -19.71 -12.31
N GLY A 91 -15.84 -20.00 -11.99
CA GLY A 91 -15.05 -21.04 -12.64
C GLY A 91 -15.31 -22.38 -11.95
N THR A 92 -15.49 -23.45 -12.72
CA THR A 92 -15.72 -24.82 -12.25
C THR A 92 -14.85 -25.15 -11.03
N PRO A 93 -15.38 -25.79 -9.95
CA PRO A 93 -14.55 -26.27 -8.86
C PRO A 93 -13.37 -27.05 -9.45
N GLY A 94 -12.15 -26.72 -9.03
CA GLY A 94 -10.99 -27.51 -9.40
C GLY A 94 -11.31 -28.98 -9.17
N ASN A 95 -11.11 -29.80 -10.21
CA ASN A 95 -11.44 -31.23 -10.22
C ASN A 95 -11.02 -31.90 -8.90
N GLU A 96 -11.98 -32.47 -8.17
CA GLU A 96 -11.71 -33.59 -7.27
C GLU A 96 -11.62 -34.85 -8.13
N GLY A 97 -10.41 -35.20 -8.59
CA GLY A 97 -10.16 -36.40 -9.39
C GLY A 97 -8.76 -36.45 -9.99
#